data_AF-A0A836QR69-F1
#
_entry.id   AF-A0A836QR69-F1
#
_cell.length_a   1.000
_cell.length_b   1.000
_cell.length_c   1.000
_cell.angle_alpha   90.00
_cell.angle_beta   90.00
_cell.angle_gamma   90.00
#
_symmetry.space_group_name_H-M   'P 1'
#
loop_
_entity.id
_entity.type
_entity.pdbx_description
1 polymer ?
#
loop_
_entity_poly.entity_id
_entity_poly.type
_entity_poly.pdbx_seq_one_letter_code
_entity_poly.pdbx_strand_id
1 'polypeptide(L)'
;MRKRSEATAKQRKTPSKKPLLNHKDILAEWSKIYLVGDFSDWSIDIDPSINLDFATIALFLDYRTAKASGETTDVYGGFKKASLLVLDLLEIQIIEEPEAKTIRLVKKESSRIKDKKLAEEIWG
;
A
#
# COMPACT_ATOMS: atom_id res chain seq x y z
N MET A 1 2.11 24.53 -57.33
CA MET A 1 1.04 23.68 -56.76
C MET A 1 1.66 22.78 -55.68
N ARG A 2 1.11 22.80 -54.46
CA ARG A 2 1.30 21.83 -53.33
C ARG A 2 2.69 21.77 -52.69
N LYS A 3 2.89 21.53 -51.39
CA LYS A 3 2.25 21.82 -50.08
C LYS A 3 3.23 21.17 -49.07
N ARG A 4 3.55 21.88 -47.96
CA ARG A 4 3.92 21.42 -46.59
C ARG A 4 4.42 19.95 -46.42
N SER A 5 5.48 19.70 -45.67
CA SER A 5 5.36 19.75 -44.20
C SER A 5 6.69 19.79 -43.46
N GLU A 6 6.76 20.73 -42.51
CA GLU A 6 7.64 20.75 -41.36
C GLU A 6 7.54 19.42 -40.60
N ALA A 7 8.66 18.72 -40.45
CA ALA A 7 8.79 17.65 -39.48
C ALA A 7 9.32 18.26 -38.19
N THR A 8 8.42 18.81 -37.38
CA THR A 8 8.71 19.21 -36.00
C THR A 8 9.14 17.97 -35.23
N ALA A 9 10.42 17.90 -34.86
CA ALA A 9 10.91 16.89 -33.94
C ALA A 9 10.19 17.07 -32.59
N LYS A 10 9.12 16.31 -32.38
CA LYS A 10 8.48 16.18 -31.07
C LYS A 10 9.53 15.65 -30.11
N GLN A 11 10.01 16.53 -29.21
CA GLN A 11 10.66 16.12 -27.98
C GLN A 11 9.78 15.04 -27.33
N ARG A 12 10.25 13.79 -27.38
CA ARG A 12 9.70 12.73 -26.55
C ARG A 12 10.00 13.14 -25.11
N LYS A 13 9.02 13.73 -24.44
CA LYS A 13 9.05 13.86 -22.98
C LYS A 13 9.17 12.43 -22.45
N THR A 14 10.34 12.06 -21.95
CA THR A 14 10.53 10.88 -21.12
C THR A 14 9.45 10.95 -20.04
N PRO A 15 8.63 9.89 -19.84
CA PRO A 15 7.68 9.91 -18.74
C PRO A 15 8.51 10.06 -17.47
N SER A 16 8.21 11.13 -16.72
CA SER A 16 8.76 11.32 -15.38
C SER A 16 8.49 10.05 -14.58
N LYS A 17 9.52 9.22 -14.35
CA LYS A 17 9.49 8.15 -13.34
C LYS A 17 9.44 8.82 -11.96
N LYS A 18 8.29 9.41 -11.61
CA LYS A 18 7.92 9.50 -10.20
C LYS A 18 7.65 8.05 -9.78
N PRO A 19 8.26 7.53 -8.71
CA PRO A 19 7.88 6.23 -8.22
C PRO A 19 6.38 6.27 -7.89
N LEU A 20 5.67 5.21 -8.30
CA LEU A 20 4.21 5.16 -8.28
C LEU A 20 3.62 5.19 -6.86
N LEU A 21 4.42 4.96 -5.82
CA LEU A 21 4.13 5.15 -4.39
C LEU A 21 5.50 5.28 -3.70
N ASN A 22 5.76 6.31 -2.90
CA ASN A 22 7.01 6.44 -2.16
C ASN A 22 6.79 5.93 -0.73
N HIS A 23 7.48 4.86 -0.36
CA HIS A 23 7.36 4.25 0.97
C HIS A 23 7.50 5.27 2.11
N LYS A 24 8.49 6.16 2.06
CA LYS A 24 8.72 7.15 3.12
C LYS A 24 7.55 8.10 3.29
N ASP A 25 6.97 8.54 2.17
CA ASP A 25 5.85 9.48 2.18
C ASP A 25 4.57 8.80 2.71
N ILE A 26 4.31 7.57 2.27
CA ILE A 26 3.17 6.78 2.74
C ILE A 26 3.29 6.44 4.21
N LEU A 27 4.48 6.02 4.65
CA LEU A 27 4.74 5.73 6.05
C LEU A 27 4.53 6.99 6.90
N ALA A 28 5.06 8.14 6.48
CA ALA A 28 4.87 9.39 7.20
C ALA A 28 3.39 9.80 7.31
N GLU A 29 2.61 9.66 6.25
CA GLU A 29 1.17 9.95 6.27
C GLU A 29 0.38 8.96 7.13
N TRP A 30 0.71 7.67 7.06
CA TRP A 30 0.12 6.64 7.90
C TRP A 30 0.45 6.90 9.39
N SER A 31 1.70 7.18 9.72
CA SER A 31 2.15 7.45 11.09
C SER A 31 1.47 8.66 11.72
N LYS A 32 1.17 9.72 10.95
CA LYS A 32 0.42 10.88 11.46
C LYS A 32 -0.99 10.55 11.94
N ILE A 33 -1.56 9.45 11.46
CA ILE A 33 -2.92 9.02 11.80
C ILE A 33 -2.88 8.01 12.95
N TYR A 34 -1.90 7.11 12.93
CA TYR A 34 -1.86 5.96 13.85
C TYR A 34 -0.89 6.12 15.03
N LEU A 35 0.22 6.85 14.88
CA LEU A 35 1.21 7.07 15.95
C LEU A 35 0.94 8.40 16.66
N VAL A 36 -0.27 8.54 17.20
CA VAL A 36 -0.75 9.72 17.92
C VAL A 36 -1.47 9.32 19.21
N GLY A 37 -1.58 10.23 20.17
CA GLY A 37 -2.24 9.95 21.46
C GLY A 37 -1.55 8.81 22.20
N ASP A 38 -2.33 7.78 22.56
CA ASP A 38 -1.86 6.58 23.29
C ASP A 38 -0.85 5.73 22.50
N PHE A 39 -0.75 5.96 21.19
CA PHE A 39 0.20 5.28 20.29
C PHE A 39 1.40 6.17 19.90
N SER A 40 1.55 7.35 20.51
CA SER A 40 2.59 8.32 20.11
C SER A 40 4.02 7.85 20.34
N ASP A 41 4.24 6.95 21.29
CA ASP A 41 5.53 6.31 21.56
C ASP A 41 5.66 4.92 20.93
N TRP A 42 4.70 4.52 20.10
CA TRP A 42 4.76 3.25 19.41
C TRP A 42 5.62 3.35 18.15
N SER A 43 6.16 2.20 17.74
CA SER A 43 6.94 2.06 16.52
C SER A 43 6.24 1.16 15.50
N ILE A 44 6.74 1.19 14.27
CA ILE A 44 6.31 0.27 13.21
C ILE A 44 7.46 -0.64 12.82
N ASP A 45 7.18 -1.93 12.75
CA ASP A 45 8.10 -2.97 12.30
C ASP A 45 7.51 -3.68 11.08
N ILE A 46 8.36 -3.96 10.09
CA ILE A 46 7.96 -4.64 8.87
C ILE A 46 8.78 -5.93 8.82
N ASP A 47 8.09 -7.07 8.81
CA ASP A 47 8.75 -8.37 8.68
C ASP A 47 9.70 -8.35 7.47
N PRO A 48 10.98 -8.69 7.64
CA PRO A 48 11.98 -8.59 6.56
C PRO A 48 11.69 -9.51 5.38
N SER A 49 10.81 -10.50 5.53
CA SER A 49 10.34 -11.34 4.43
C SER A 49 9.34 -10.64 3.50
N ILE A 50 8.79 -9.48 3.91
CA ILE A 50 7.81 -8.72 3.12
C ILE A 50 8.51 -7.80 2.12
N ASN A 51 8.06 -7.83 0.86
CA ASN A 51 8.53 -6.89 -0.15
C ASN A 51 8.08 -5.47 0.22
N LEU A 52 9.03 -4.53 0.21
CA LEU A 52 8.78 -3.14 0.64
C LEU A 52 7.66 -2.46 -0.15
N ASP A 53 7.49 -2.79 -1.44
CA ASP A 53 6.39 -2.24 -2.25
C ASP A 53 5.03 -2.76 -1.76
N PHE A 54 4.95 -4.03 -1.34
CA PHE A 54 3.73 -4.60 -0.77
C PHE A 54 3.43 -4.04 0.61
N ALA A 55 4.45 -3.86 1.46
CA ALA A 55 4.30 -3.16 2.73
C ALA A 55 3.79 -1.72 2.50
N THR A 56 4.32 -1.03 1.48
CA THR A 56 3.86 0.32 1.11
C THR A 56 2.40 0.34 0.67
N ILE A 57 1.99 -0.62 -0.16
CA ILE A 57 0.59 -0.76 -0.58
C ILE A 57 -0.29 -1.07 0.63
N ALA A 58 0.15 -1.94 1.54
CA ALA A 58 -0.62 -2.30 2.72
C ALA A 58 -0.88 -1.09 3.62
N LEU A 59 0.17 -0.32 3.94
CA LEU A 59 0.05 0.94 4.67
C LEU A 59 -0.83 1.95 3.94
N PHE A 60 -0.68 2.05 2.61
CA PHE A 60 -1.51 2.95 1.81
C PHE A 60 -3.00 2.64 1.92
N LEU A 61 -3.36 1.37 1.76
CA LEU A 61 -4.74 0.90 1.81
C LEU A 61 -5.32 1.06 3.21
N ASP A 62 -4.55 0.75 4.24
CA ASP A 62 -4.97 0.86 5.63
C ASP A 62 -5.28 2.31 6.01
N TYR A 63 -4.37 3.27 5.74
CA TYR A 63 -4.63 4.66 6.08
C TYR A 63 -5.81 5.25 5.30
N ARG A 64 -5.96 4.89 4.01
CA ARG A 64 -7.08 5.38 3.19
C ARG A 64 -8.41 4.83 3.71
N THR A 65 -8.40 3.61 4.23
CA THR A 65 -9.58 2.98 4.83
C THR A 65 -9.93 3.61 6.16
N ALA A 66 -8.94 3.95 7.00
CA ALA A 66 -9.16 4.69 8.25
C ALA A 66 -9.68 6.11 8.02
N LYS A 67 -9.16 6.85 7.04
CA LYS A 67 -9.73 8.16 6.69
C LYS A 67 -11.18 8.04 6.19
N ALA A 68 -11.49 6.97 5.45
CA ALA A 68 -12.82 6.74 4.92
C ALA A 68 -13.84 6.29 5.99
N SER A 69 -13.41 5.69 7.11
CA SER A 69 -14.34 5.21 8.16
C SER A 69 -15.03 6.34 8.93
N GLY A 70 -14.50 7.56 8.89
CA GLY A 70 -15.16 8.76 9.40
C GLY A 70 -16.28 9.30 8.50
N GLU A 71 -16.44 8.77 7.28
CA GLU A 71 -17.42 9.21 6.29
C GLU A 71 -18.36 8.05 5.93
N THR A 72 -19.63 8.10 6.35
CA THR A 72 -20.62 7.04 6.12
C THR A 72 -21.31 7.19 4.76
N THR A 73 -20.60 6.93 3.65
CA THR A 73 -21.22 6.79 2.32
C THR A 73 -20.93 5.43 1.68
N ASP A 74 -21.86 4.91 0.87
CA ASP A 74 -21.77 3.57 0.26
C ASP A 74 -20.50 3.36 -0.59
N VAL A 75 -19.98 4.43 -1.19
CA VAL A 75 -18.73 4.44 -1.97
C VAL A 75 -17.53 4.01 -1.10
N TYR A 76 -17.49 4.44 0.16
CA TYR A 76 -16.41 4.11 1.09
C TYR A 76 -16.50 2.69 1.63
N GLY A 77 -17.72 2.14 1.73
CA GLY A 77 -17.92 0.71 2.02
C GLY A 77 -17.34 -0.19 0.93
N GLY A 78 -17.48 0.19 -0.34
CA GLY A 78 -16.86 -0.51 -1.47
C GLY A 78 -15.33 -0.45 -1.43
N PHE A 79 -14.76 0.73 -1.15
CA PHE A 79 -13.31 0.91 -1.03
C PHE A 79 -12.73 0.05 0.10
N LYS A 80 -13.32 0.06 1.30
CA LYS A 80 -12.89 -0.77 2.43
C LYS A 80 -12.86 -2.26 2.09
N LYS A 81 -13.90 -2.77 1.40
CA LYS A 81 -13.94 -4.18 0.97
C LYS A 81 -12.82 -4.50 -0.02
N ALA A 82 -12.57 -3.61 -0.99
CA ALA A 82 -11.49 -3.80 -1.96
C ALA A 82 -10.10 -3.77 -1.30
N SER A 83 -9.87 -2.85 -0.35
CA SER A 83 -8.64 -2.77 0.42
C SER A 83 -8.34 -4.07 1.17
N LEU A 84 -9.35 -4.63 1.86
CA LEU A 84 -9.21 -5.91 2.57
C LEU A 84 -8.88 -7.07 1.64
N LEU A 85 -9.51 -7.13 0.45
CA LEU A 85 -9.20 -8.16 -0.55
C LEU A 85 -7.76 -8.07 -1.07
N VAL A 86 -7.25 -6.85 -1.27
CA VAL A 86 -5.87 -6.66 -1.70
C VAL A 86 -4.89 -7.05 -0.59
N LEU A 87 -5.16 -6.68 0.67
CA LEU A 87 -4.34 -7.12 1.81
C LEU A 87 -4.30 -8.65 1.94
N ASP A 88 -5.45 -9.30 1.76
CA ASP A 88 -5.54 -10.77 1.74
C ASP A 88 -4.74 -11.37 0.58
N LEU A 89 -4.81 -10.79 -0.62
CA LEU A 89 -4.03 -11.22 -1.78
C LEU A 89 -2.52 -11.08 -1.57
N LEU A 90 -2.10 -10.01 -0.91
CA LEU A 90 -0.70 -9.77 -0.57
C LEU A 90 -0.21 -10.66 0.58
N GLU A 91 -1.13 -11.38 1.24
CA GLU A 91 -0.86 -12.14 2.46
C GLU A 91 -0.20 -11.27 3.54
N ILE A 92 -0.61 -10.01 3.68
CA ILE A 92 -0.08 -9.10 4.69
C ILE A 92 -1.14 -8.86 5.75
N GLN A 93 -0.73 -8.96 7.01
CA GLN A 93 -1.53 -8.59 8.16
C GLN A 93 -0.82 -7.48 8.95
N ILE A 94 -1.58 -6.48 9.37
CA ILE A 94 -1.13 -5.44 10.31
C ILE A 94 -1.64 -5.85 11.69
N ILE A 95 -0.73 -6.02 12.65
CA ILE A 95 -1.05 -6.40 14.03
C ILE A 95 -0.49 -5.39 15.01
N GLU A 96 -1.16 -5.25 16.15
CA GLU A 96 -0.69 -4.45 17.27
C GLU A 96 -0.05 -5.37 18.32
N GLU A 97 1.15 -5.03 18.79
CA GLU A 97 1.83 -5.67 19.92
C GLU A 97 1.96 -4.66 21.07
N PRO A 98 0.95 -4.56 21.96
CA PRO A 98 0.91 -3.53 23.00
C PRO A 98 2.08 -3.60 23.99
N GLU A 99 2.55 -4.82 24.29
CA GLU A 99 3.65 -5.07 25.22
C GLU A 99 4.98 -4.49 24.70
N ALA A 100 5.19 -4.60 23.38
CA ALA A 100 6.35 -4.05 22.69
C ALA A 100 6.12 -2.64 22.15
N LYS A 101 4.92 -2.07 22.34
CA LYS A 101 4.48 -0.79 21.74
C LYS A 101 4.81 -0.71 20.26
N THR A 102 4.48 -1.77 19.52
CA THR A 102 4.86 -1.89 18.11
C THR A 102 3.68 -2.33 17.28
N ILE A 103 3.50 -1.69 16.11
CA ILE A 103 2.60 -2.15 15.06
C ILE A 103 3.43 -2.92 14.04
N ARG A 104 3.09 -4.17 13.78
CA ARG A 104 3.87 -5.04 12.89
C ARG A 104 3.12 -5.38 11.63
N LEU A 105 3.83 -5.29 10.50
CA LEU A 105 3.40 -5.89 9.24
C LEU A 105 4.00 -7.29 9.17
N VAL A 106 3.16 -8.32 9.23
CA VAL A 106 3.57 -9.71 9.23
C VAL A 106 2.95 -10.44 8.05
N LYS A 107 3.61 -11.50 7.57
CA LYS A 107 3.04 -12.37 6.56
C LYS A 107 1.91 -13.19 7.19
N LYS A 108 0.75 -13.20 6.55
CA LYS A 108 -0.39 -14.01 6.95
C LYS A 108 -0.11 -15.47 6.59
N GLU A 109 -0.18 -16.37 7.57
CA GLU A 109 -0.14 -17.80 7.28
C GLU A 109 -1.43 -18.23 6.56
N SER A 110 -1.37 -18.40 5.23
CA SER A 110 -2.50 -18.95 4.48
C SER A 110 -2.48 -20.47 4.48
N SER A 111 -3.58 -21.08 4.92
CA SER A 111 -3.83 -22.53 4.83
C SER A 111 -4.46 -22.96 3.49
N ARG A 112 -4.71 -22.02 2.56
CA ARG A 112 -5.41 -22.30 1.31
C ARG A 112 -4.44 -22.68 0.19
N ILE A 113 -4.60 -23.90 -0.32
CA ILE A 113 -3.77 -24.49 -1.40
C ILE A 113 -3.80 -23.66 -2.71
N LYS A 114 -4.87 -22.90 -2.98
CA LYS A 114 -4.92 -21.96 -4.14
C LYS A 114 -4.04 -20.74 -3.97
N ASP A 115 -3.81 -20.30 -2.73
CA ASP A 115 -3.00 -19.12 -2.43
C ASP A 115 -1.52 -19.44 -2.55
N LYS A 116 -1.09 -20.71 -2.38
CA LYS A 116 0.32 -21.12 -2.57
C LYS A 116 0.87 -20.84 -3.96
N LYS A 117 0.13 -21.16 -5.03
CA LYS A 117 0.59 -20.93 -6.42
C LYS A 117 0.69 -19.44 -6.75
N LEU A 118 -0.26 -18.67 -6.24
CA LEU A 118 -0.31 -17.22 -6.44
C LEU A 118 0.74 -16.50 -5.59
N ALA A 119 0.98 -16.98 -4.36
CA ALA A 119 2.05 -16.54 -3.49
C ALA A 119 3.42 -16.86 -4.11
N GLU A 120 3.63 -18.06 -4.66
CA GLU A 120 4.86 -18.38 -5.41
C GLU A 120 5.07 -17.40 -6.59
N GLU A 121 4.02 -17.06 -7.37
CA GLU A 121 4.14 -16.06 -8.44
C GLU A 121 4.40 -14.62 -7.95
N ILE A 122 3.88 -14.25 -6.77
CA ILE A 122 4.04 -12.90 -6.18
C ILE A 122 5.39 -12.74 -5.47
N TRP A 123 5.90 -13.81 -4.86
CA TRP A 123 7.10 -13.79 -4.02
C TRP A 123 8.35 -14.36 -4.71
N GLY A 124 8.19 -15.11 -5.80
CA GLY A 124 9.28 -15.74 -6.57
C GLY A 124 9.57 -17.17 -6.16
#